data_AF-A0A931PVE2-F1
#
_entry.id   AF-A0A931PVE2-F1
#
_cell.length_a   1.000
_cell.length_b   1.000
_cell.length_c   1.000
_cell.angle_alpha   90.00
_cell.angle_beta   90.00
_cell.angle_gamma   90.00
#
_symmetry.space_group_name_H-M   'P 1'
#
loop_
_entity.id
_entity.type
_entity.pdbx_description
1 polymer ?
#
loop_
_entity_poly.entity_id
_entity_poly.type
_entity_poly.pdbx_seq_one_letter_code
_entity_poly.pdbx_strand_id
1 'polypeptide(L)'
;MLAIWFIAGARWMAALLAPALFLVFMLPLWSGAIDVYTNPLQLASTKVAYHVLNLSGFSPIMSSPTEIYLDRFTLNVEVPCSGLKLMLALTAFTLFFLMIADLRWWGRLAMIAFIVPLCLFINGLRIALIGMVGNAYGQDAGLSFHDYSGYITLLVCFFILFWVARRLGWKG
;
A
#
# COMPACT_ATOMS: atom_id res chain seq x y z
N MET A 1 -1.99 -1.49 29.81
CA MET A 1 -3.32 -0.81 29.86
C MET A 1 -3.96 -0.89 31.24
N LEU A 2 -3.95 -2.04 31.92
CA LEU A 2 -4.52 -2.19 33.26
C LEU A 2 -3.95 -1.19 34.29
N ALA A 3 -2.62 -1.01 34.36
CA ALA A 3 -2.00 -0.05 35.28
C ALA A 3 -2.41 1.43 35.04
N ILE A 4 -2.59 1.84 33.78
CA ILE A 4 -3.01 3.21 33.41
C ILE A 4 -4.45 3.45 33.84
N TRP A 5 -5.32 2.44 33.68
CA TRP A 5 -6.71 2.52 34.13
C TRP A 5 -6.82 2.70 35.64
N PHE A 6 -6.02 1.94 36.41
CA PHE A 6 -6.00 2.00 37.87
C PHE A 6 -5.38 3.30 38.42
N ILE A 7 -4.43 3.93 37.73
CA ILE A 7 -3.69 5.09 38.24
C ILE A 7 -4.24 6.43 37.73
N ALA A 8 -4.63 6.52 36.45
CA ALA A 8 -4.98 7.77 35.79
C ALA A 8 -6.46 7.83 35.34
N GLY A 9 -7.21 6.72 35.49
CA GLY A 9 -8.63 6.64 35.16
C GLY A 9 -8.94 6.49 33.67
N ALA A 10 -10.22 6.33 33.36
CA ALA A 10 -10.72 5.98 32.01
C ALA A 10 -10.37 7.01 30.93
N ARG A 11 -10.23 8.29 31.30
CA ARG A 11 -9.89 9.39 30.37
C ARG A 11 -8.47 9.26 29.81
N TRP A 12 -7.50 8.94 30.65
CA TRP A 12 -6.11 8.73 30.22
C TRP A 12 -5.93 7.42 29.47
N MET A 13 -6.67 6.38 29.88
CA MET A 13 -6.71 5.12 29.13
C MET A 13 -7.23 5.33 27.70
N ALA A 14 -8.30 6.11 27.51
CA ALA A 14 -8.82 6.44 26.19
C ALA A 14 -7.83 7.29 25.35
N ALA A 15 -7.14 8.24 25.97
CA ALA A 15 -6.12 9.05 25.30
C ALA A 15 -4.89 8.24 24.84
N LEU A 16 -4.48 7.24 25.63
CA LEU A 16 -3.30 6.41 25.36
C LEU A 16 -3.62 5.15 24.53
N LEU A 17 -4.88 4.78 24.39
CA LEU A 17 -5.31 3.62 23.59
C LEU A 17 -4.90 3.78 22.13
N ALA A 18 -5.07 4.97 21.56
CA ALA A 18 -4.80 5.18 20.13
C ALA A 18 -3.29 5.09 19.80
N PRO A 19 -2.35 5.72 20.54
CA PRO A 19 -0.92 5.47 20.38
C PRO A 19 -0.49 4.03 20.68
N ALA A 20 -1.11 3.38 21.67
CA ALA A 20 -0.82 1.99 22.01
C ALA A 20 -1.26 1.01 20.90
N LEU A 21 -2.39 1.26 20.23
CA LEU A 21 -2.83 0.50 19.06
C LEU A 21 -1.92 0.76 17.85
N PHE A 22 -1.42 1.99 17.68
CA PHE A 22 -0.43 2.29 16.64
C PHE A 22 0.87 1.48 16.81
N LEU A 23 1.34 1.31 18.06
CA LEU A 23 2.51 0.49 18.39
C LEU A 23 2.38 -0.99 17.96
N VAL A 24 1.16 -1.51 17.80
CA VAL A 24 0.94 -2.89 17.31
C VAL A 24 1.47 -3.06 15.88
N PHE A 25 1.47 -2.02 15.04
CA PHE A 25 2.03 -2.07 13.69
C PHE A 25 3.56 -2.18 13.67
N MET A 26 4.23 -1.88 14.78
CA MET A 26 5.69 -2.02 14.92
C MET A 26 6.12 -3.38 15.49
N LEU A 27 5.19 -4.18 16.01
CA LEU A 27 5.51 -5.48 16.60
C LEU A 27 5.65 -6.56 15.51
N PRO A 28 6.56 -7.54 15.68
CA PRO A 28 6.74 -8.65 14.74
C PRO A 28 5.55 -9.64 14.70
N LEU A 29 4.46 -9.34 15.43
CA LEU A 29 3.20 -10.09 15.47
C LEU A 29 2.58 -10.31 14.08
N TRP A 30 2.90 -9.44 13.13
CA TRP A 30 2.34 -9.51 11.78
C TRP A 30 2.96 -10.59 10.89
N SER A 31 4.07 -11.24 11.26
CA SER A 31 4.76 -12.21 10.39
C SER A 31 3.85 -13.33 9.87
N GLY A 32 3.01 -13.92 10.73
CA GLY A 32 2.06 -14.96 10.32
C GLY A 32 0.89 -14.44 9.46
N ALA A 33 0.42 -13.21 9.73
CA ALA A 33 -0.62 -12.58 8.90
C ALA A 33 -0.06 -12.13 7.54
N ILE A 34 1.21 -11.72 7.51
CA ILE A 34 1.93 -11.30 6.31
C ILE A 34 1.91 -12.41 5.27
N ASP A 35 2.21 -13.65 5.64
CA ASP A 35 2.24 -14.76 4.69
C ASP A 35 0.84 -15.08 4.12
N VAL A 36 -0.20 -14.99 4.94
CA VAL A 36 -1.60 -15.23 4.53
C VAL A 36 -2.10 -14.16 3.56
N TYR A 37 -1.79 -12.88 3.81
CA TYR A 37 -2.27 -11.77 2.98
C TYR A 37 -1.36 -11.45 1.79
N THR A 38 -0.09 -11.87 1.81
CA THR A 38 0.85 -11.63 0.71
C THR A 38 0.33 -12.20 -0.60
N ASN A 39 -0.12 -13.46 -0.60
CA ASN A 39 -0.56 -14.15 -1.81
C ASN A 39 -1.74 -13.46 -2.52
N PRO A 40 -2.89 -13.15 -1.86
CA PRO A 40 -4.00 -12.50 -2.54
C PRO A 40 -3.65 -11.09 -3.03
N LEU A 41 -2.87 -10.31 -2.27
CA LEU A 41 -2.43 -8.97 -2.68
C LEU A 41 -1.48 -9.02 -3.89
N GLN A 42 -0.58 -10.01 -3.91
CA GLN A 42 0.31 -10.26 -5.03
C GLN A 42 -0.48 -10.57 -6.30
N LEU A 43 -1.42 -11.51 -6.25
CA LEU A 43 -2.29 -11.85 -7.37
C LEU A 43 -3.11 -10.66 -7.88
N ALA A 44 -3.69 -9.88 -6.96
CA ALA A 44 -4.46 -8.70 -7.32
C ALA A 44 -3.59 -7.63 -7.98
N SER A 45 -2.40 -7.35 -7.43
CA SER A 45 -1.46 -6.38 -7.99
C SER A 45 -0.96 -6.81 -9.38
N THR A 46 -0.66 -8.09 -9.58
CA THR A 46 -0.26 -8.63 -10.89
C THR A 46 -1.38 -8.45 -11.92
N LYS A 47 -2.64 -8.71 -11.56
CA LYS A 47 -3.79 -8.48 -12.46
C LYS A 47 -3.95 -7.02 -12.83
N VAL A 48 -3.81 -6.10 -11.87
CA VAL A 48 -3.84 -4.65 -12.15
C VAL A 48 -2.70 -4.30 -13.11
N ALA A 49 -1.49 -4.79 -12.85
CA ALA A 49 -0.33 -4.53 -13.71
C ALA A 49 -0.56 -5.02 -15.15
N TYR A 50 -1.09 -6.24 -15.31
CA TYR A 50 -1.45 -6.81 -16.61
C TYR A 50 -2.43 -5.91 -17.36
N HIS A 51 -3.51 -5.46 -16.70
CA HIS A 51 -4.49 -4.59 -17.34
C HIS A 51 -3.90 -3.23 -17.72
N VAL A 52 -3.05 -2.64 -16.87
CA VAL A 52 -2.36 -1.38 -17.17
C VAL A 52 -1.42 -1.54 -18.36
N LEU A 53 -0.65 -2.63 -18.44
CA LEU A 53 0.22 -2.93 -19.58
C LEU A 53 -0.58 -3.08 -20.88
N ASN A 54 -1.66 -3.86 -20.84
CA ASN A 54 -2.54 -4.09 -21.99
C ASN A 54 -3.20 -2.78 -22.48
N LEU A 55 -3.67 -1.94 -21.55
CA LEU A 55 -4.25 -0.62 -21.88
C LEU A 55 -3.20 0.36 -22.42
N SER A 56 -1.92 0.15 -22.10
CA SER A 56 -0.81 0.99 -22.57
C SER A 56 -0.26 0.57 -23.94
N GLY A 57 -0.91 -0.40 -24.61
CA GLY A 57 -0.54 -0.84 -25.96
C GLY A 57 0.50 -1.96 -26.02
N PHE A 58 0.88 -2.53 -24.88
CA PHE A 58 1.69 -3.75 -24.86
C PHE A 58 0.80 -4.98 -25.11
N SER A 59 1.42 -6.09 -25.54
CA SER A 59 0.75 -7.40 -25.69
C SER A 59 1.18 -8.36 -24.57
N PRO A 60 0.87 -8.09 -23.29
CA PRO A 60 1.32 -8.94 -22.19
C PRO A 60 0.65 -10.32 -22.24
N ILE A 61 1.41 -11.37 -21.92
CA ILE A 61 0.89 -12.74 -21.79
C ILE A 61 1.09 -13.19 -20.35
N MET A 62 -0.01 -13.63 -19.71
CA MET A 62 0.02 -14.13 -18.34
C MET A 62 0.30 -15.64 -18.37
N SER A 63 1.56 -16.03 -18.12
CA SER A 63 1.97 -17.45 -18.13
C SER A 63 1.70 -18.15 -16.80
N SER A 64 1.66 -17.38 -15.71
CA SER A 64 1.24 -17.86 -14.39
C SER A 64 0.50 -16.74 -13.65
N PRO A 65 -0.14 -17.02 -12.51
CA PRO A 65 -0.87 -16.00 -11.74
C PRO A 65 0.00 -14.82 -11.25
N THR A 66 1.33 -14.95 -11.27
CA THR A 66 2.29 -13.95 -10.81
C THR A 66 3.36 -13.59 -11.85
N GLU A 67 3.28 -14.15 -13.06
CA GLU A 67 4.27 -13.93 -14.13
C GLU A 67 3.62 -13.37 -15.39
N ILE A 68 4.21 -12.29 -15.91
CA ILE A 68 3.78 -11.60 -17.12
C ILE A 68 4.94 -11.56 -18.11
N TYR A 69 4.75 -12.12 -19.29
CA TYR A 69 5.71 -12.06 -20.39
C TYR A 69 5.39 -10.86 -21.28
N LEU A 70 6.42 -10.09 -21.60
CA LEU A 70 6.45 -9.03 -22.60
C LEU A 70 7.45 -9.42 -23.69
N ASP A 71 7.47 -8.68 -24.81
CA ASP A 71 8.29 -9.00 -25.99
C ASP A 71 9.78 -9.16 -25.69
N ARG A 72 10.32 -8.37 -24.75
CA ARG A 72 11.76 -8.31 -24.43
C ARG A 72 12.06 -8.45 -22.94
N PHE A 73 11.04 -8.66 -22.11
CA PHE A 73 11.19 -8.64 -20.65
C PHE A 73 10.16 -9.55 -19.99
N THR A 74 10.57 -10.25 -18.93
CA THR A 74 9.66 -11.08 -18.13
C THR A 74 9.51 -10.47 -16.75
N LEU A 75 8.27 -10.16 -16.38
CA LEU A 75 7.89 -9.65 -15.08
C LEU A 75 7.49 -10.81 -14.16
N ASN A 76 8.36 -11.15 -13.21
CA ASN A 76 8.05 -12.06 -12.12
C ASN A 76 7.71 -11.25 -10.87
N VAL A 77 6.42 -11.19 -10.52
CA VAL A 77 5.96 -10.47 -9.32
C VAL A 77 6.23 -11.36 -8.13
N GLU A 78 7.37 -11.19 -7.47
CA GLU A 78 7.72 -11.94 -6.26
C GLU A 78 7.02 -11.39 -5.00
N VAL A 79 7.10 -12.15 -3.90
CA VAL A 79 6.56 -11.78 -2.57
C VAL A 79 6.91 -10.35 -2.12
N PRO A 80 8.15 -9.85 -2.32
CA PRO A 80 8.51 -8.48 -1.98
C PRO A 80 7.69 -7.40 -2.72
N CYS A 81 7.16 -7.73 -3.91
CA CYS A 81 6.34 -6.87 -4.76
C CYS A 81 4.83 -7.02 -4.53
N SER A 82 4.42 -7.86 -3.57
CA SER A 82 2.99 -8.10 -3.26
C SER A 82 2.19 -6.84 -2.94
N GLY A 83 2.85 -5.75 -2.54
CA GLY A 83 2.20 -4.51 -2.12
C GLY A 83 1.86 -4.49 -0.64
N LEU A 84 2.11 -5.57 0.10
CA LEU A 84 1.78 -5.64 1.52
C LEU A 84 2.54 -4.61 2.37
N LYS A 85 3.84 -4.40 2.08
CA LYS A 85 4.64 -3.37 2.77
C LYS A 85 4.06 -1.97 2.57
N LEU A 86 3.60 -1.67 1.36
CA LEU A 86 2.93 -0.41 1.05
C LEU A 86 1.60 -0.29 1.80
N MET A 87 0.80 -1.35 1.83
CA MET A 87 -0.47 -1.39 2.54
C MET A 87 -0.30 -1.14 4.05
N LEU A 88 0.68 -1.79 4.67
CA LEU A 88 1.02 -1.61 6.09
C LEU A 88 1.47 -0.18 6.38
N ALA A 89 2.38 0.36 5.57
CA ALA A 89 2.85 1.74 5.72
C ALA A 89 1.70 2.75 5.57
N LEU A 90 0.83 2.58 4.58
CA LEU A 90 -0.33 3.44 4.37
C LEU A 90 -1.36 3.32 5.49
N THR A 91 -1.57 2.12 6.02
CA THR A 91 -2.50 1.89 7.13
C THR A 91 -1.99 2.56 8.39
N ALA A 92 -0.72 2.34 8.75
CA ALA A 92 -0.11 3.00 9.90
C ALA A 92 -0.19 4.52 9.78
N PHE A 93 0.22 5.08 8.64
CA PHE A 93 0.16 6.53 8.40
C PHE A 93 -1.27 7.07 8.47
N THR A 94 -2.24 6.40 7.82
CA THR A 94 -3.63 6.86 7.80
C THR A 94 -4.24 6.84 9.18
N LEU A 95 -4.01 5.78 9.97
CA LEU A 95 -4.50 5.71 11.35
C LEU A 95 -3.88 6.83 12.21
N PHE A 96 -2.57 7.05 12.10
CA PHE A 96 -1.90 8.16 12.79
C PHE A 96 -2.47 9.52 12.37
N PHE A 97 -2.65 9.74 11.07
CA PHE A 97 -3.26 10.96 10.54
C PHE A 97 -4.68 11.17 11.08
N LEU A 98 -5.51 10.12 11.10
CA LEU A 98 -6.90 10.19 11.60
C LEU A 98 -7.00 10.41 13.11
N MET A 99 -5.94 10.12 13.88
CA MET A 99 -5.89 10.45 15.31
C MET A 99 -5.77 11.95 15.57
N ILE A 100 -5.12 12.67 14.66
CA ILE A 100 -4.83 14.11 14.81
C ILE A 100 -5.79 14.94 13.93
N ALA A 101 -6.29 14.37 12.83
CA ALA A 101 -7.17 15.06 11.90
C ALA A 101 -8.60 15.19 12.43
N ASP A 102 -9.10 16.42 12.42
CA ASP A 102 -10.51 16.73 12.64
C ASP A 102 -11.35 16.38 11.41
N LEU A 103 -11.71 15.11 11.32
CA LEU A 103 -12.59 14.55 10.30
C LEU A 103 -13.86 14.00 10.91
N ARG A 104 -14.99 14.18 10.20
CA ARG A 104 -16.26 13.51 10.54
C ARG A 104 -16.07 11.99 10.49
N TRP A 105 -16.78 11.26 11.33
CA TRP A 105 -16.65 9.80 11.44
C TRP A 105 -16.79 9.07 10.10
N TRP A 106 -17.72 9.51 9.22
CA TRP A 106 -17.86 8.98 7.86
C TRP A 106 -16.61 9.20 6.99
N GLY A 107 -15.96 10.36 7.12
CA GLY A 107 -14.72 10.65 6.42
C GLY A 107 -13.57 9.76 6.89
N ARG A 108 -13.52 9.47 8.21
CA ARG A 108 -12.54 8.52 8.77
C ARG A 108 -12.71 7.12 8.18
N LEU A 109 -13.94 6.62 8.13
CA LEU A 109 -14.25 5.32 7.52
C LEU A 109 -13.94 5.29 6.02
N ALA A 110 -14.27 6.36 5.29
CA ALA A 110 -13.96 6.48 3.87
C ALA A 110 -12.45 6.43 3.61
N MET A 111 -11.64 7.13 4.43
CA MET A 111 -10.18 7.07 4.32
C MET A 111 -9.63 5.65 4.56
N ILE A 112 -10.10 4.96 5.61
CA ILE A 112 -9.66 3.59 5.92
C ILE A 112 -10.03 2.64 4.78
N ALA A 113 -11.27 2.74 4.27
CA ALA A 113 -11.72 1.91 3.15
C ALA A 113 -10.93 2.19 1.86
N PHE A 114 -10.46 3.42 1.65
CA PHE A 114 -9.72 3.82 0.47
C PHE A 114 -8.27 3.31 0.41
N ILE A 115 -7.69 2.90 1.54
CA ILE A 115 -6.30 2.40 1.59
C ILE A 115 -6.13 1.17 0.70
N VAL A 116 -7.05 0.21 0.78
CA VAL A 116 -6.98 -1.06 0.04
C VAL A 116 -6.98 -0.83 -1.49
N PRO A 117 -7.99 -0.16 -2.08
CA PRO A 117 -8.01 0.07 -3.52
C PRO A 117 -6.85 0.96 -3.98
N LEU A 118 -6.47 1.98 -3.20
CA LEU A 118 -5.32 2.83 -3.51
C LEU A 118 -4.02 2.02 -3.57
N CYS A 119 -3.77 1.19 -2.57
CA CYS A 119 -2.56 0.38 -2.49
C CYS A 119 -2.47 -0.61 -3.67
N LEU A 120 -3.57 -1.31 -3.97
CA LEU A 120 -3.60 -2.26 -5.09
C LEU A 120 -3.38 -1.55 -6.43
N PHE A 121 -4.02 -0.41 -6.63
CA PHE A 121 -3.89 0.34 -7.89
C PHE A 121 -2.48 0.89 -8.08
N ILE A 122 -1.92 1.59 -7.07
CA ILE A 122 -0.59 2.19 -7.20
C ILE A 122 0.50 1.12 -7.25
N ASN A 123 0.37 0.02 -6.49
CA ASN A 123 1.32 -1.09 -6.59
C ASN A 123 1.26 -1.77 -7.96
N GLY A 124 0.05 -2.02 -8.49
CA GLY A 124 -0.11 -2.56 -9.84
C GLY A 124 0.45 -1.63 -10.93
N LEU A 125 0.24 -0.32 -10.79
CA LEU A 125 0.83 0.68 -11.68
C LEU A 125 2.37 0.67 -11.60
N ARG A 126 2.95 0.58 -10.40
CA ARG A 126 4.40 0.45 -10.21
C ARG A 126 4.95 -0.78 -10.93
N ILE A 127 4.31 -1.94 -10.76
CA ILE A 127 4.72 -3.19 -11.44
C ILE A 127 4.62 -3.04 -12.96
N ALA A 128 3.56 -2.43 -13.47
CA ALA A 128 3.41 -2.15 -14.90
C ALA A 128 4.53 -1.25 -15.42
N LEU A 129 4.87 -0.17 -14.70
CA LEU A 129 5.96 0.74 -15.08
C LEU A 129 7.32 0.03 -15.09
N ILE A 130 7.59 -0.87 -14.14
CA ILE A 130 8.80 -1.71 -14.17
C ILE A 130 8.84 -2.53 -15.46
N GLY A 131 7.71 -3.14 -15.85
CA GLY A 131 7.61 -3.89 -17.11
C GLY A 131 7.82 -3.03 -18.36
N MET A 132 7.24 -1.83 -18.39
CA MET A 132 7.40 -0.90 -19.52
C MET A 132 8.86 -0.46 -19.67
N VAL A 133 9.49 -0.08 -18.56
CA VAL A 133 10.91 0.32 -18.55
C VAL A 133 11.81 -0.85 -18.92
N GLY A 134 11.56 -2.03 -18.34
CA GLY A 134 12.31 -3.26 -18.65
C GLY A 134 12.19 -3.67 -20.12
N ASN A 135 10.99 -3.58 -20.70
CA ASN A 135 10.76 -3.92 -22.11
C ASN A 135 11.38 -2.90 -23.07
N ALA A 136 11.40 -1.61 -22.72
CA ALA A 136 11.92 -0.55 -23.56
C ALA A 136 13.45 -0.38 -23.47
N TYR A 137 14.02 -0.49 -22.27
CA TYR A 137 15.42 -0.14 -21.98
C TYR A 137 16.26 -1.33 -21.49
N GLY A 138 15.68 -2.52 -21.39
CA GLY A 138 16.37 -3.75 -20.96
C GLY A 138 16.26 -4.03 -19.46
N GLN A 139 16.75 -5.22 -19.08
CA GLN A 139 16.57 -5.78 -17.74
C GLN A 139 17.13 -4.87 -16.63
N ASP A 140 18.34 -4.34 -16.82
CA ASP A 140 19.05 -3.53 -15.82
C ASP A 140 18.31 -2.22 -15.51
N ALA A 141 17.67 -1.61 -16.52
CA ALA A 141 16.86 -0.42 -16.34
C ALA A 141 15.58 -0.73 -15.54
N GLY A 142 14.95 -1.88 -15.80
CA GLY A 142 13.80 -2.36 -15.04
C GLY A 142 14.14 -2.63 -13.57
N LEU A 143 15.28 -3.27 -13.30
CA LEU A 143 15.80 -3.51 -11.95
C LEU A 143 16.11 -2.20 -11.21
N SER A 144 16.81 -1.29 -11.89
CA SER A 144 17.09 0.04 -11.34
C SER A 144 15.79 0.76 -10.97
N PHE A 145 14.80 0.76 -11.88
CA PHE A 145 13.48 1.35 -11.62
C PHE A 145 12.76 0.67 -10.46
N HIS A 146 12.84 -0.65 -10.35
CA HIS A 146 12.26 -1.39 -9.24
C HIS A 146 12.77 -0.88 -7.88
N ASP A 147 14.07 -0.64 -7.73
CA ASP A 147 14.68 -0.29 -6.45
C ASP A 147 14.26 1.10 -5.93
N TYR A 148 14.22 2.12 -6.78
CA TYR A 148 13.83 3.48 -6.34
C TYR A 148 12.33 3.76 -6.42
N SER A 149 11.59 3.10 -7.33
CA SER A 149 10.16 3.36 -7.54
C SER A 149 9.30 3.09 -6.30
N GLY A 150 9.78 2.25 -5.36
CA GLY A 150 9.11 2.00 -4.10
C GLY A 150 8.94 3.26 -3.25
N TYR A 151 9.97 4.11 -3.15
CA TYR A 151 9.91 5.36 -2.41
C TYR A 151 8.97 6.37 -3.08
N ILE A 152 9.04 6.48 -4.40
CA ILE A 152 8.18 7.37 -5.19
C ILE A 152 6.71 6.96 -5.02
N THR A 153 6.43 5.66 -5.10
CA THR A 153 5.10 5.09 -4.90
C THR A 153 4.53 5.46 -3.54
N LEU A 154 5.32 5.37 -2.48
CA LEU A 154 4.88 5.75 -1.13
C LEU A 154 4.53 7.24 -1.04
N LEU A 155 5.37 8.11 -1.59
CA LEU A 155 5.13 9.56 -1.63
C LEU A 155 3.86 9.91 -2.40
N VAL A 156 3.63 9.27 -3.55
CA VAL A 156 2.41 9.44 -4.36
C VAL A 156 1.18 9.02 -3.56
N CYS A 157 1.22 7.87 -2.87
CA CYS A 157 0.09 7.43 -2.05
C CYS A 157 -0.22 8.42 -0.91
N PHE A 158 0.80 8.96 -0.23
CA PHE A 158 0.60 9.97 0.82
C PHE A 158 -0.03 11.26 0.27
N PHE A 159 0.44 11.72 -0.89
CA PHE A 159 -0.15 12.89 -1.54
C PHE A 159 -1.63 12.66 -1.89
N ILE A 160 -1.96 11.49 -2.45
CA ILE A 160 -3.36 11.13 -2.77
C ILE A 160 -4.21 11.07 -1.49
N LEU A 161 -3.73 10.43 -0.42
CA LEU A 161 -4.45 10.37 0.85
C LEU A 161 -4.73 11.75 1.43
N PHE A 162 -3.74 12.65 1.41
CA PHE A 162 -3.89 14.04 1.84
C PHE A 162 -4.94 14.78 0.99
N TRP A 163 -4.89 14.60 -0.33
CA TRP A 163 -5.85 15.20 -1.24
C TRP A 163 -7.28 14.69 -0.99
N VAL A 164 -7.45 13.39 -0.76
CA VAL A 164 -8.75 12.79 -0.39
C VAL A 164 -9.23 13.33 0.96
N ALA A 165 -8.35 13.45 1.96
CA ALA A 165 -8.69 14.02 3.27
C ALA A 165 -9.21 15.46 3.16
N ARG A 166 -8.54 16.32 2.36
CA ARG A 166 -9.01 17.68 2.03
C ARG A 166 -10.41 17.66 1.42
N ARG A 167 -10.68 16.76 0.46
CA ARG A 167 -12.00 16.61 -0.17
C ARG A 167 -13.08 16.14 0.80
N LEU A 168 -12.72 15.36 1.82
CA LEU A 168 -13.63 14.90 2.86
C LEU A 168 -13.89 15.96 3.96
N GLY A 169 -13.39 17.18 3.79
CA GLY A 169 -13.68 18.32 4.66
C GLY A 169 -12.64 18.55 5.75
N TRP A 170 -11.44 17.96 5.63
CA TRP A 170 -10.31 18.33 6.49
C TRP A 170 -9.89 19.77 6.19
N LYS A 171 -9.85 20.63 7.22
CA LYS A 171 -9.51 22.06 7.11
C LYS A 171 -8.07 22.40 7.49
N GLY A 172 -7.16 21.42 7.42
CA GLY A 172 -5.75 21.57 7.76
C GLY A 172 -5.04 22.68 7.00
#